data_AF-A0A6G7XHY2-F1
#
_entry.id   AF-A0A6G7XHY2-F1
#
_cell.length_a   1.000
_cell.length_b   1.000
_cell.length_c   1.000
_cell.angle_alpha   90.00
_cell.angle_beta   90.00
_cell.angle_gamma   90.00
#
_symmetry.space_group_name_H-M   'P 1'
#
loop_
_entity.id
_entity.type
_entity.pdbx_description
1 polymer ?
#
loop_
_entity_poly.entity_id
_entity_poly.type
_entity_poly.pdbx_seq_one_letter_code
_entity_poly.pdbx_strand_id
1 'polypeptide(L)'
;MSMSDPAAEPVESADFDGEEAAPEPVVEASEVEVTLQRSVRVGRVIVGAAIAGAIIAALAALFFPIDEKSDYTMGQVMGFSALIGAAIGLGIGALLVLILNAAAKRRRGTGVAIQSDVR
;
A
#
# COMPACT_ATOMS: atom_id res chain seq x y z
N MET A 1 40.87 51.25 70.99
CA MET A 1 39.64 51.15 71.78
C MET A 1 38.49 51.45 70.83
N SER A 2 37.65 50.43 70.59
CA SER A 2 36.38 50.40 69.82
C SER A 2 36.42 50.76 68.32
N MET A 3 36.08 49.84 67.40
CA MET A 3 34.71 49.30 67.10
C MET A 3 33.78 50.42 66.63
N SER A 4 33.01 50.36 65.54
CA SER A 4 32.74 49.39 64.47
C SER A 4 31.79 50.15 63.52
N ASP A 5 31.94 50.04 62.20
CA ASP A 5 30.81 49.63 61.33
C ASP A 5 31.34 49.29 59.92
N PRO A 6 30.92 48.16 59.33
CA PRO A 6 31.56 47.54 58.18
C PRO A 6 31.05 48.15 56.88
N ALA A 7 32.00 48.46 55.99
CA ALA A 7 31.70 48.73 54.61
C ALA A 7 31.10 47.47 53.96
N ALA A 8 29.85 47.63 53.50
CA ALA A 8 29.15 46.85 52.48
C ALA A 8 29.81 45.53 52.05
N GLU A 9 29.31 44.42 52.59
CA GLU A 9 29.41 43.15 51.88
C GLU A 9 28.53 43.27 50.62
N PRO A 10 29.07 43.06 49.40
CA PRO A 10 28.21 42.89 48.25
C PRO A 10 27.42 41.61 48.49
N VAL A 11 26.09 41.72 48.53
CA VAL A 11 25.19 40.58 48.42
C VAL A 11 25.50 39.90 47.09
N GLU A 12 26.32 38.85 47.18
CA GLU A 12 26.47 37.84 46.14
C GLU A 12 25.09 37.24 45.94
N SER A 13 24.42 37.74 44.90
CA SER A 13 23.11 37.34 44.48
C SER A 13 23.14 35.84 44.25
N ALA A 14 22.28 35.14 44.99
CA ALA A 14 22.06 33.71 44.89
C ALA A 14 22.03 33.25 43.42
N ASP A 15 22.84 32.22 43.18
CA ASP A 15 22.84 31.34 42.02
C ASP A 15 21.42 31.09 41.50
N PHE A 16 21.20 31.39 40.24
CA PHE A 16 20.33 30.61 39.36
C PHE A 16 20.90 30.66 37.93
N ASP A 17 22.16 30.27 37.76
CA ASP A 17 22.73 29.84 36.47
C ASP A 17 22.28 28.40 36.15
N GLY A 18 20.97 28.20 36.23
CA GLY A 18 20.29 26.95 36.00
C GLY A 18 19.45 26.99 34.72
N GLU A 19 19.97 27.56 33.64
CA GLU A 19 19.48 27.17 32.31
C GLU A 19 20.40 26.05 31.83
N GLU A 20 20.16 24.86 32.40
CA GLU A 20 20.66 23.60 31.87
C GLU A 20 20.11 23.50 30.45
N ALA A 21 20.88 24.02 29.49
CA ALA A 21 20.56 24.00 28.08
C ALA A 21 20.28 22.55 27.72
N ALA A 22 18.98 22.22 27.63
CA ALA A 22 18.52 20.91 27.21
C ALA A 22 19.26 20.60 25.91
N PRO A 23 19.93 19.44 25.79
CA PRO A 23 20.73 19.12 24.63
C PRO A 23 19.86 19.32 23.39
N GLU A 24 20.23 20.29 22.54
CA GLU A 24 19.50 20.52 21.30
C GLU A 24 19.46 19.17 20.56
N PRO A 25 18.27 18.65 20.23
CA PRO A 25 18.18 17.36 19.57
C PRO A 25 18.89 17.49 18.23
N VAL A 26 20.06 16.88 18.12
CA VAL A 26 20.79 16.76 16.86
C VAL A 26 19.96 15.84 15.97
N VAL A 27 19.12 16.45 15.14
CA VAL A 27 18.32 15.75 14.13
C VAL A 27 19.27 15.36 12.99
N GLU A 28 19.88 14.19 13.08
CA GLU A 28 20.54 13.57 11.92
C GLU A 28 19.46 13.16 10.92
N ALA A 29 19.19 14.04 9.94
CA ALA A 29 18.33 13.74 8.82
C ALA A 29 19.03 12.75 7.87
N SER A 30 18.88 11.45 8.10
CA SER A 30 19.34 10.43 7.16
C SER A 30 18.35 10.33 5.99
N GLU A 31 18.74 10.79 4.80
CA GLU A 31 17.97 10.58 3.57
C GLU A 31 18.03 9.09 3.18
N VAL A 32 16.95 8.36 3.43
CA VAL A 32 16.81 6.95 3.00
C VAL A 32 16.04 6.90 1.68
N GLU A 33 16.75 6.59 0.59
CA GLU A 33 16.13 6.43 -0.73
C GLU A 33 15.24 5.17 -0.76
N VAL A 34 13.94 5.32 -0.48
CA VAL A 34 12.98 4.22 -0.52
C VAL A 34 12.21 4.17 -1.84
N THR A 35 12.16 2.99 -2.44
CA THR A 35 11.41 2.78 -3.68
C THR A 35 9.91 2.68 -3.38
N LEU A 36 9.14 3.73 -3.69
CA LEU A 36 7.67 3.64 -3.69
C LEU A 36 7.20 2.69 -4.80
N GLN A 37 7.01 1.42 -4.46
CA GLN A 37 6.40 0.47 -5.37
C GLN A 37 4.88 0.68 -5.39
N ARG A 38 4.37 1.42 -6.38
CA ARG A 38 2.93 1.47 -6.66
C ARG A 38 2.45 0.04 -6.93
N SER A 39 1.78 -0.58 -5.96
CA SER A 39 1.29 -1.95 -6.14
C SER A 39 0.15 -1.92 -7.17
N VAL A 40 0.39 -2.58 -8.31
CA VAL A 40 -0.70 -2.91 -9.21
C VAL A 40 -1.66 -3.80 -8.41
N ARG A 41 -2.95 -3.47 -8.40
CA ARG A 41 -3.96 -4.26 -7.69
C ARG A 41 -4.28 -5.53 -8.48
N VAL A 42 -3.30 -6.42 -8.56
CA VAL A 42 -3.31 -7.68 -9.33
C VAL A 42 -4.56 -8.49 -9.07
N GLY A 43 -4.93 -8.66 -7.79
CA GLY A 43 -6.11 -9.41 -7.41
C GLY A 43 -7.40 -8.89 -8.07
N ARG A 44 -7.54 -7.58 -8.28
CA ARG A 44 -8.77 -7.00 -8.85
C ARG A 44 -8.86 -7.21 -10.35
N VAL A 45 -7.74 -7.19 -11.06
CA VAL A 45 -7.69 -7.46 -12.50
C VAL A 45 -8.05 -8.93 -12.75
N ILE A 46 -7.46 -9.83 -11.98
CA ILE A 46 -7.71 -11.28 -12.10
C ILE A 46 -9.16 -11.62 -11.76
N VAL A 47 -9.67 -11.11 -10.63
CA VAL A 47 -11.07 -11.34 -10.23
C VAL A 47 -12.04 -10.73 -11.24
N GLY A 48 -11.78 -9.51 -11.72
CA GLY A 48 -12.60 -8.87 -12.74
C GLY A 48 -12.65 -9.67 -14.05
N ALA A 49 -11.50 -10.17 -14.51
CA ALA A 49 -11.43 -11.01 -15.71
C ALA A 49 -12.14 -12.37 -15.53
N ALA A 50 -12.02 -12.99 -14.35
CA ALA A 50 -12.73 -14.22 -14.04
C ALA A 50 -14.25 -14.04 -14.04
N ILE A 51 -14.75 -12.98 -13.38
CA ILE A 51 -16.19 -12.66 -13.36
C ILE A 51 -16.69 -12.37 -14.77
N ALA A 52 -15.96 -11.55 -15.54
CA ALA A 52 -16.33 -11.24 -16.91
C ALA A 52 -16.38 -12.52 -17.78
N GLY A 53 -15.37 -13.38 -17.68
CA GLY A 53 -15.33 -14.65 -18.40
C GLY A 53 -16.49 -15.58 -18.02
N ALA A 54 -16.81 -15.68 -16.73
CA ALA A 54 -17.94 -16.46 -16.24
C ALA A 54 -19.27 -15.97 -16.81
N ILE A 55 -19.52 -14.66 -16.76
CA ILE A 55 -20.75 -14.06 -17.28
C ILE A 55 -20.85 -14.27 -18.80
N ILE A 56 -19.76 -14.01 -19.54
CA ILE A 56 -19.74 -14.19 -21.01
C ILE A 56 -20.06 -15.65 -21.38
N ALA A 57 -19.43 -16.62 -20.71
CA ALA A 57 -19.66 -18.03 -21.01
C ALA A 57 -21.06 -18.51 -20.58
N ALA A 58 -21.57 -18.05 -19.44
CA ALA A 58 -22.93 -18.34 -19.00
C ALA A 58 -23.97 -17.79 -19.99
N LEU A 59 -23.77 -16.56 -20.48
CA LEU A 59 -24.63 -15.97 -21.51
C LEU A 59 -24.46 -16.66 -22.87
N ALA A 60 -23.25 -17.09 -23.22
CA ALA A 60 -23.01 -17.86 -24.43
C ALA A 60 -23.82 -19.17 -24.45
N ALA A 61 -24.04 -19.79 -23.28
CA ALA A 61 -24.87 -21.00 -23.17
C ALA A 61 -26.33 -20.78 -23.62
N LEU A 62 -26.88 -19.57 -23.53
CA LEU A 62 -28.25 -19.29 -24.00
C LEU A 62 -28.39 -19.42 -25.53
N PHE A 63 -27.29 -19.31 -26.27
CA PHE A 63 -27.30 -19.47 -27.73
C PHE A 63 -27.32 -20.95 -28.16
N PHE A 64 -27.17 -21.89 -27.22
CA PHE A 64 -27.22 -23.33 -27.47
C PHE A 64 -28.52 -23.91 -26.90
N PRO A 65 -29.56 -24.13 -27.72
CA PRO A 65 -30.81 -24.69 -27.25
C PRO A 65 -30.63 -26.14 -26.79
N ILE A 66 -31.32 -26.49 -25.71
CA ILE A 66 -31.29 -27.84 -25.13
C ILE A 66 -32.53 -28.60 -25.60
N ASP A 67 -32.34 -29.85 -26.00
CA ASP A 67 -33.43 -30.75 -26.39
C ASP A 67 -34.29 -31.13 -25.16
N GLU A 68 -35.60 -31.27 -25.34
CA GLU A 68 -36.55 -31.63 -24.27
C GLU A 68 -36.27 -33.02 -23.68
N LYS A 69 -35.54 -33.88 -24.40
CA LYS A 69 -35.12 -35.21 -23.94
C LYS A 69 -33.80 -35.23 -23.17
N SER A 70 -33.26 -34.06 -22.82
CA SER A 70 -31.98 -33.96 -22.14
C SER A 70 -32.08 -34.28 -20.65
N ASP A 71 -31.11 -35.04 -20.12
CA ASP A 71 -30.98 -35.34 -18.69
C ASP A 71 -30.50 -34.14 -17.83
N TYR A 72 -30.30 -32.98 -18.46
CA TYR A 72 -29.79 -31.77 -17.81
C TYR A 72 -30.61 -30.52 -18.14
N THR A 73 -30.63 -29.60 -17.18
CA THR A 73 -31.35 -28.34 -17.25
C THR A 73 -30.48 -27.21 -17.82
N MET A 74 -31.13 -26.17 -18.35
CA MET A 74 -30.43 -24.96 -18.82
C MET A 74 -29.60 -24.30 -17.72
N GLY A 75 -30.09 -24.30 -16.47
CA GLY A 75 -29.32 -23.79 -15.33
C GLY A 75 -28.01 -24.54 -15.09
N GLN A 76 -27.99 -25.87 -15.28
CA GLN A 76 -26.75 -26.66 -15.15
C GLN A 76 -25.75 -26.34 -16.25
N VAL A 77 -26.19 -26.20 -17.50
CA VAL A 77 -25.31 -25.82 -18.62
C VAL A 77 -24.74 -24.42 -18.41
N MET A 78 -25.57 -23.45 -18.03
CA MET A 78 -25.11 -22.11 -17.72
C MET A 78 -24.10 -22.08 -16.57
N GLY A 79 -24.37 -22.84 -15.50
CA GLY A 79 -23.45 -22.93 -14.35
C GLY A 79 -22.11 -23.55 -14.74
N PHE A 80 -22.12 -24.64 -15.49
CA PHE A 80 -20.88 -25.30 -15.93
C PHE A 80 -20.09 -24.43 -16.92
N SER A 81 -20.77 -23.80 -17.88
CA SER A 81 -20.16 -22.82 -18.78
C SER A 81 -19.58 -21.64 -18.02
N ALA A 82 -20.24 -21.14 -16.97
CA ALA A 82 -19.71 -20.07 -16.12
C ALA A 82 -18.39 -20.48 -15.45
N LEU A 83 -18.27 -21.72 -14.96
CA LEU A 83 -17.03 -22.23 -14.37
C LEU A 83 -15.88 -22.29 -15.39
N ILE A 84 -16.18 -22.81 -16.60
CA ILE A 84 -15.20 -22.85 -17.70
C ILE A 84 -14.79 -21.42 -18.09
N GLY A 85 -15.76 -20.53 -18.26
CA GLY A 85 -15.53 -19.12 -18.57
C GLY A 85 -14.70 -18.41 -17.50
N ALA A 86 -14.96 -18.69 -16.22
CA ALA A 86 -14.17 -18.16 -15.11
C ALA A 86 -12.71 -18.62 -15.18
N ALA A 87 -12.47 -19.90 -15.46
CA ALA A 87 -11.12 -20.45 -15.58
C ALA A 87 -10.35 -19.82 -16.76
N ILE A 88 -11.00 -19.66 -17.91
CA ILE A 88 -10.42 -18.96 -19.07
C ILE A 88 -10.16 -17.49 -18.72
N GLY A 89 -11.12 -16.84 -18.07
CA GLY A 89 -11.00 -15.46 -17.60
C GLY A 89 -9.83 -15.24 -16.63
N LEU A 90 -9.59 -16.21 -15.73
CA LEU A 90 -8.41 -16.21 -14.86
C LEU A 90 -7.11 -16.29 -15.66
N GLY A 91 -7.04 -17.17 -16.67
CA GLY A 91 -5.88 -17.31 -17.54
C GLY A 91 -5.56 -16.02 -18.30
N ILE A 92 -6.59 -15.40 -18.90
CA ILE A 92 -6.45 -14.13 -19.63
C ILE A 92 -6.10 -13.00 -18.65
N GLY A 93 -6.76 -12.92 -17.50
CA GLY A 93 -6.49 -11.91 -16.47
C GLY A 93 -5.06 -12.01 -15.92
N ALA A 94 -4.56 -13.22 -15.69
CA ALA A 94 -3.19 -13.47 -15.29
C ALA A 94 -2.20 -13.02 -16.38
N LEU A 95 -2.46 -13.35 -17.64
CA LEU A 95 -1.62 -12.93 -18.76
C LEU A 95 -1.58 -11.40 -18.89
N LEU A 96 -2.72 -10.73 -18.77
CA LEU A 96 -2.82 -9.26 -18.79
C LEU A 96 -2.01 -8.64 -17.64
N VAL A 97 -2.12 -9.19 -16.43
CA VAL A 97 -1.30 -8.73 -15.30
C VAL A 97 0.18 -8.92 -15.55
N LEU A 98 0.60 -10.06 -16.09
CA LEU A 98 2.00 -10.31 -16.40
C LEU A 98 2.55 -9.28 -17.39
N ILE A 99 1.78 -8.96 -18.44
CA ILE A 99 2.15 -7.93 -19.42
C ILE A 99 2.22 -6.55 -18.76
N LEU A 100 1.22 -6.18 -17.96
CA LEU A 100 1.20 -4.89 -17.26
C LEU A 100 2.36 -4.76 -16.27
N ASN A 101 2.68 -5.83 -15.54
CA ASN A 101 3.79 -5.86 -14.60
C ASN A 101 5.14 -5.78 -15.33
N ALA A 102 5.30 -6.47 -16.46
CA ALA A 102 6.48 -6.37 -17.31
C ALA A 102 6.66 -4.95 -17.86
N ALA A 103 5.59 -4.31 -18.34
CA ALA A 103 5.62 -2.94 -18.82
C ALA A 103 5.91 -1.92 -17.70
N ALA A 104 5.32 -2.11 -16.52
CA ALA A 104 5.54 -1.25 -15.36
C ALA A 104 6.97 -1.36 -14.82
N LYS A 105 7.55 -2.58 -14.80
CA LYS A 105 8.96 -2.79 -14.41
C LYS A 105 9.91 -2.01 -15.33
N ARG A 106 9.56 -1.84 -16.60
CA ARG A 106 10.33 -1.05 -17.58
C ARG A 106 10.22 0.46 -17.38
N ARG A 107 9.23 0.95 -16.61
CA ARG A 107 8.96 2.38 -16.39
C ARG A 107 9.14 2.82 -14.93
N ARG A 108 9.86 2.07 -14.10
CA ARG A 108 10.15 2.49 -12.72
C ARG A 108 10.95 3.79 -12.72
N GLY A 109 10.26 4.90 -12.46
CA GLY A 109 10.87 6.18 -12.07
C GLY A 109 11.16 6.15 -10.58
N THR A 110 12.38 6.55 -10.21
CA THR A 110 12.84 6.71 -8.83
C THR A 110 11.99 7.76 -8.12
N GLY A 111 11.49 7.44 -6.93
CA GLY A 111 10.81 8.38 -6.05
C GLY A 111 11.57 8.45 -4.73
N VAL A 112 11.80 9.66 -4.23
CA VAL A 112 12.43 9.89 -2.92
C VAL A 112 11.34 9.85 -1.85
N ALA A 113 11.51 9.09 -0.77
CA ALA A 113 10.68 9.26 0.42
C ALA A 113 11.54 9.63 1.62
N ILE A 114 11.01 10.54 2.42
CA ILE A 114 11.69 11.10 3.58
C ILE A 114 11.20 10.34 4.81
N GLN A 115 12.08 9.57 5.45
CA GLN A 115 11.80 8.92 6.73
C GLN A 115 12.30 9.85 7.84
N SER A 116 11.38 10.42 8.61
CA SER A 116 11.71 11.13 9.84
C SER A 116 11.63 10.15 11.01
N ASP A 117 12.78 9.66 11.47
CA ASP A 117 12.86 8.95 12.74
C ASP A 117 13.01 9.99 13.87
N VAL A 118 12.23 9.86 14.94
CA VAL A 118 12.25 10.78 16.09
C VAL A 118 12.63 9.96 17.31
N ARG A 119 13.78 10.26 17.92
CA ARG A 119 14.29 9.60 19.11
C ARG A 119 14.31 10.56 20.29
#